data_AF-A0A5B0FCQ0-F1
#
_entry.id   AF-A0A5B0FCQ0-F1
#
_cell.length_a   1.000
_cell.length_b   1.000
_cell.length_c   1.000
_cell.angle_alpha   90.00
_cell.angle_beta   90.00
_cell.angle_gamma   90.00
#
_symmetry.space_group_name_H-M   'P 1'
#
loop_
_entity.id
_entity.type
_entity.pdbx_description
1 polymer ?
#
loop_
_entity_poly.entity_id
_entity_poly.type
_entity_poly.pdbx_seq_one_letter_code
_entity_poly.pdbx_strand_id
1 'polypeptide(L)'
;MHVELFAQHHACTGWQGDMARRIAAFDWAATGLGPLDGWPASLVTAVRTVLASPLPLVMLWGRPGYMIYNDAYAGFAGGRHPYLLGQPVELGWPEVADFNRNVMDTCLAGGTLSYRDKALVLLR
;
A
#
# COMPACT_ATOMS: atom_id res chain seq x y z
N MET A 1 9.06 -10.85 18.52
CA MET A 1 9.94 -11.74 17.72
C MET A 1 10.05 -11.02 16.39
N HIS A 2 11.14 -10.30 16.15
CA HIS A 2 11.25 -9.38 15.01
C HIS A 2 10.81 -10.08 13.72
N VAL A 3 9.71 -9.63 13.10
CA VAL A 3 9.38 -10.06 11.74
C VAL A 3 10.52 -9.60 10.85
N GLU A 4 11.30 -10.56 10.42
CA GLU A 4 12.32 -10.43 9.39
C GLU A 4 11.66 -10.22 8.01
N LEU A 5 10.76 -9.24 7.88
CA LEU A 5 10.18 -8.83 6.60
C LEU A 5 11.29 -8.48 5.60
N PHE A 6 12.47 -8.11 6.10
CA PHE A 6 13.59 -7.60 5.34
C PHE A 6 14.92 -8.34 5.57
N ALA A 7 15.06 -9.36 6.41
CA ALA A 7 16.40 -9.89 6.75
C ALA A 7 17.22 -10.46 5.56
N GLN A 8 16.54 -10.87 4.48
CA GLN A 8 17.18 -11.34 3.25
C GLN A 8 16.85 -10.42 2.08
N HIS A 9 17.74 -9.46 1.84
CA HIS A 9 17.50 -8.42 0.86
C HIS A 9 17.77 -8.85 -0.61
N HIS A 10 18.58 -9.89 -0.84
CA HIS A 10 19.04 -10.30 -2.19
C HIS A 10 19.48 -9.13 -3.10
N ALA A 11 20.07 -8.07 -2.51
CA ALA A 11 20.40 -6.81 -3.18
C ALA A 11 19.22 -6.07 -3.85
N CYS A 12 17.96 -6.42 -3.53
CA CYS A 12 16.79 -5.64 -3.90
C CYS A 12 16.82 -4.31 -3.15
N THR A 13 16.95 -3.22 -3.91
CA THR A 13 17.04 -1.85 -3.37
C THR A 13 15.74 -1.41 -2.70
N GLY A 14 14.59 -1.77 -3.27
CA GLY A 14 13.28 -1.40 -2.75
C GLY A 14 12.95 -1.99 -1.37
N TRP A 15 13.55 -3.14 -1.02
CA TRP A 15 13.43 -3.72 0.34
C TRP A 15 14.29 -2.99 1.39
N GLN A 16 15.17 -2.09 0.97
CA GLN A 16 16.01 -1.26 1.82
C GLN A 16 15.62 0.24 1.71
N GLY A 17 14.56 0.52 0.96
CA GLY A 17 14.04 1.85 0.67
C GLY A 17 13.40 2.55 1.87
N ASP A 18 12.94 3.78 1.65
CA ASP A 18 12.32 4.58 2.70
C ASP A 18 10.99 3.98 3.15
N MET A 19 10.18 3.55 2.19
CA MET A 19 8.92 2.87 2.45
C MET A 19 9.09 1.53 3.16
N ALA A 20 10.15 0.77 2.89
CA ALA A 20 10.42 -0.47 3.63
C ALA A 20 10.62 -0.19 5.13
N ARG A 21 11.42 0.83 5.45
CA ARG A 21 11.66 1.28 6.83
C ARG A 21 10.38 1.83 7.49
N ARG A 22 9.59 2.62 6.77
CA ARG A 22 8.32 3.15 7.28
C ARG A 22 7.30 2.06 7.54
N ILE A 23 7.17 1.09 6.64
CA ILE A 23 6.27 -0.07 6.82
C ILE A 23 6.70 -0.88 8.05
N ALA A 24 8.01 -1.08 8.25
CA ALA A 24 8.53 -1.78 9.44
C ALA A 24 8.22 -1.04 10.75
N ALA A 25 8.25 0.30 10.72
CA ALA A 25 8.10 1.15 11.91
C ALA A 25 6.66 1.62 12.17
N PHE A 26 5.74 1.42 11.24
CA PHE A 26 4.36 1.88 11.36
C PHE A 26 3.59 1.06 12.40
N ASP A 27 2.78 1.75 13.21
CA ASP A 27 1.91 1.10 14.20
C ASP A 27 0.69 0.46 13.52
N TRP A 28 0.90 -0.74 12.97
CA TRP A 28 -0.16 -1.49 12.32
C TRP A 28 -1.23 -2.00 13.29
N ALA A 29 -0.93 -2.09 14.59
CA ALA A 29 -1.90 -2.51 15.60
C ALA A 29 -3.03 -1.48 15.78
N ALA A 30 -2.77 -0.21 15.45
CA ALA A 30 -3.80 0.84 15.38
C ALA A 30 -4.74 0.71 14.16
N THR A 31 -4.47 -0.23 13.23
CA THR A 31 -5.29 -0.50 12.05
C THR A 31 -6.00 -1.84 12.14
N GLY A 32 -6.99 -2.05 11.28
CA GLY A 32 -7.64 -3.35 11.13
C GLY A 32 -6.76 -4.48 10.55
N LEU A 33 -5.51 -4.19 10.16
CA LEU A 33 -4.54 -5.23 9.75
C LEU A 33 -3.89 -5.94 10.95
N GLY A 34 -3.94 -5.32 12.13
CA GLY A 34 -3.25 -5.81 13.31
C GLY A 34 -1.73 -5.65 13.24
N PRO A 35 -1.02 -6.01 14.31
CA PRO A 35 0.43 -5.85 14.39
C PRO A 35 1.15 -6.65 13.30
N LEU A 36 2.30 -6.13 12.86
CA LEU A 36 3.12 -6.70 11.79
C LEU A 36 3.48 -8.18 12.05
N ASP A 37 3.78 -8.54 13.31
CA ASP A 37 4.05 -9.92 13.78
C ASP A 37 2.88 -10.89 13.58
N GLY A 38 1.66 -10.38 13.40
CA GLY A 38 0.46 -11.17 13.14
C GLY A 38 0.05 -11.25 11.68
N TRP A 39 0.79 -10.63 10.76
CA TRP A 39 0.40 -10.61 9.35
C TRP A 39 0.49 -11.99 8.70
N PRO A 40 -0.50 -12.38 7.87
CA PRO A 40 -0.41 -13.63 7.12
C PRO A 40 0.72 -13.56 6.09
N ALA A 41 1.33 -14.70 5.79
CA ALA A 41 2.44 -14.80 4.83
C ALA A 41 2.10 -14.25 3.43
N SER A 42 0.82 -14.32 3.02
CA SER A 42 0.33 -13.76 1.77
C SER A 42 0.44 -12.24 1.72
N LEU A 43 0.08 -11.55 2.81
CA LEU A 43 0.20 -10.09 2.93
C LEU A 43 1.68 -9.69 2.90
N VAL A 44 2.52 -10.37 3.69
CA VAL A 44 3.98 -10.15 3.70
C VAL A 44 4.57 -10.29 2.30
N THR A 45 4.20 -11.35 1.58
CA THR A 45 4.69 -11.59 0.21
C THR A 45 4.23 -10.48 -0.75
N ALA A 46 2.96 -10.08 -0.70
CA ALA A 46 2.43 -9.01 -1.54
C ALA A 46 3.12 -7.66 -1.29
N VAL A 47 3.40 -7.32 -0.02
CA VAL A 47 4.16 -6.12 0.34
C VAL A 47 5.58 -6.17 -0.22
N ARG A 48 6.25 -7.32 -0.14
CA ARG A 48 7.58 -7.51 -0.75
C ARG A 48 7.54 -7.31 -2.26
N THR A 49 6.51 -7.79 -2.95
CA THR A 49 6.32 -7.57 -4.39
C THR A 49 6.14 -6.08 -4.71
N VAL A 50 5.30 -5.36 -3.95
CA VAL A 50 5.10 -3.91 -4.11
C VAL A 50 6.42 -3.16 -3.94
N LEU A 51 7.17 -3.45 -2.87
CA LEU A 51 8.43 -2.79 -2.57
C LEU A 51 9.53 -3.10 -3.59
N ALA A 52 9.56 -4.30 -4.16
CA ALA A 52 10.57 -4.68 -5.16
C ALA A 52 10.38 -3.99 -6.52
N SER A 53 9.18 -3.47 -6.80
CA SER A 53 8.87 -2.85 -8.08
C SER A 53 9.53 -1.46 -8.22
N PRO A 54 10.16 -1.16 -9.36
CA PRO A 54 10.63 0.20 -9.65
C PRO A 54 9.50 1.14 -10.11
N LEU A 55 8.32 0.59 -10.45
CA LEU A 55 7.18 1.39 -10.90
C LEU A 55 6.37 1.90 -9.70
N PRO A 56 5.73 3.07 -9.78
CA PRO A 56 4.83 3.56 -8.72
C PRO A 56 3.69 2.56 -8.46
N LEU A 57 3.70 1.91 -7.31
CA LEU A 57 2.67 0.94 -6.91
C LEU A 57 2.11 1.25 -5.53
N VAL A 58 0.80 1.12 -5.42
CA VAL A 58 0.06 1.05 -4.17
C VAL A 58 -0.82 -0.20 -4.17
N MET A 59 -0.82 -0.91 -3.05
CA MET A 59 -1.73 -1.99 -2.74
C MET A 59 -2.77 -1.50 -1.76
N LEU A 60 -4.03 -1.89 -1.99
CA LEU A 60 -5.16 -1.61 -1.12
C LEU A 60 -5.57 -2.92 -0.45
N TRP A 61 -5.32 -3.04 0.85
CA TRP A 61 -5.57 -4.30 1.56
C TRP A 61 -6.80 -4.25 2.47
N GLY A 62 -7.59 -5.32 2.43
CA GLY A 62 -8.80 -5.47 3.23
C GLY A 62 -9.95 -4.56 2.80
N ARG A 63 -11.11 -4.69 3.46
CA ARG A 63 -12.32 -3.91 3.13
C ARG A 63 -12.13 -2.39 3.16
N PRO A 64 -11.39 -1.80 4.13
CA PRO A 64 -11.10 -0.36 4.11
C PRO A 64 -10.13 0.08 3.01
N GLY A 65 -9.44 -0.84 2.34
CA GLY A 65 -8.41 -0.53 1.36
C GLY A 65 -7.21 0.18 2.00
N TYR A 66 -6.63 -0.43 3.05
CA TYR A 66 -5.44 0.11 3.71
C TYR A 66 -4.29 0.24 2.72
N MET A 67 -3.76 1.46 2.57
CA MET A 67 -2.77 1.78 1.56
C MET A 67 -1.36 1.37 2.00
N ILE A 68 -0.74 0.48 1.23
CA ILE A 68 0.66 0.07 1.37
C ILE A 68 1.35 0.28 0.03
N TYR A 69 2.41 1.07 -0.02
CA TYR A 69 3.00 1.53 -1.28
C TYR A 69 4.53 1.60 -1.24
N ASN A 70 5.15 1.72 -2.41
CA ASN A 70 6.60 1.78 -2.57
C ASN A 70 7.15 3.21 -2.72
N ASP A 71 8.48 3.37 -2.73
CA ASP A 71 9.14 4.68 -2.83
C ASP A 71 8.77 5.44 -4.11
N ALA A 72 8.61 4.73 -5.23
CA ALA A 72 8.18 5.33 -6.49
C ALA A 72 6.77 5.94 -6.39
N TYR A 73 5.86 5.26 -5.68
CA TYR A 73 4.53 5.81 -5.40
C TYR A 73 4.58 6.94 -4.35
N ALA A 74 5.51 6.92 -3.40
CA ALA A 74 5.70 8.03 -2.47
C ALA A 74 5.99 9.34 -3.22
N GLY A 75 6.81 9.29 -4.27
CA GLY A 75 7.04 10.43 -5.17
C GLY A 75 5.78 10.89 -5.90
N PHE A 76 4.93 9.96 -6.35
CA PHE A 76 3.63 10.28 -6.94
C PHE A 76 2.64 10.91 -5.94
N ALA A 77 2.58 10.37 -4.72
CA ALA A 77 1.70 10.84 -3.64
C ALA A 77 2.04 12.26 -3.17
N GLY A 78 3.28 12.71 -3.38
CA GLY A 78 3.70 14.09 -3.10
C GLY A 78 3.42 14.49 -1.66
N GLY A 79 2.72 15.62 -1.47
CA GLY A 79 2.44 16.20 -0.15
C GLY A 79 1.60 15.33 0.79
N ARG A 80 0.97 14.25 0.30
CA ARG A 80 0.26 13.29 1.16
C ARG A 80 1.13 12.17 1.70
N HIS A 81 2.34 11.98 1.17
CA HIS A 81 3.33 11.12 1.81
C HIS A 81 3.91 11.83 3.05
N PRO A 82 4.08 11.15 4.20
CA PRO A 82 3.82 9.73 4.44
C PRO A 82 2.41 9.41 4.96
N TYR A 83 1.55 10.41 5.18
CA TYR A 83 0.22 10.27 5.81
C TYR A 83 -0.65 9.16 5.20
N LEU A 84 -0.54 8.90 3.90
CA LEU A 84 -1.29 7.82 3.24
C LEU A 84 -1.00 6.41 3.79
N LEU A 85 0.18 6.17 4.38
CA LEU A 85 0.57 4.83 4.80
C LEU A 85 -0.40 4.32 5.87
N GLY A 86 -1.02 3.17 5.61
CA GLY A 86 -1.99 2.56 6.53
C GLY A 86 -3.33 3.30 6.64
N GLN A 87 -3.58 4.31 5.81
CA GLN A 87 -4.90 4.95 5.74
C GLN A 87 -5.87 4.15 4.85
N PRO A 88 -7.18 4.14 5.16
CA PRO A 88 -8.21 3.74 4.21
C PRO A 88 -8.16 4.60 2.95
N VAL A 89 -8.26 3.97 1.78
CA VAL A 89 -8.06 4.65 0.49
C VAL A 89 -9.03 5.82 0.24
N GLU A 90 -10.27 5.68 0.67
CA GLU A 90 -11.29 6.72 0.52
C GLU A 90 -10.98 7.96 1.36
N LEU A 91 -10.25 7.80 2.47
CA LEU A 91 -9.79 8.90 3.31
C LEU A 91 -8.47 9.50 2.81
N GLY A 92 -7.62 8.68 2.20
CA GLY A 92 -6.37 9.14 1.60
C GLY A 92 -6.57 10.00 0.34
N TRP A 93 -7.59 9.65 -0.45
CA TRP A 93 -7.93 10.33 -1.70
C TRP A 93 -9.43 10.66 -1.77
N PRO A 94 -9.92 11.60 -0.94
CA PRO A 94 -11.35 11.93 -0.88
C PRO A 94 -11.91 12.40 -2.22
N GLU A 95 -11.09 13.06 -3.05
CA GLU A 95 -11.50 13.55 -4.37
C GLU A 95 -11.83 12.43 -5.38
N VAL A 96 -11.35 11.21 -5.14
CA VAL A 96 -11.63 10.04 -5.98
C VAL A 96 -12.18 8.88 -5.15
N ALA A 97 -12.85 9.18 -4.03
CA ALA A 97 -13.41 8.19 -3.12
C ALA A 97 -14.40 7.25 -3.82
N ASP A 98 -15.30 7.76 -4.66
CA ASP A 98 -16.28 6.92 -5.39
C ASP A 98 -15.60 5.96 -6.37
N PHE A 99 -14.54 6.43 -7.04
CA PHE A 99 -13.73 5.57 -7.90
C PHE A 99 -13.08 4.44 -7.09
N ASN A 100 -12.47 4.78 -5.95
CA ASN A 100 -11.83 3.79 -5.08
C ASN A 100 -12.85 2.83 -4.46
N ARG A 101 -14.03 3.31 -4.06
CA ARG A 101 -15.14 2.48 -3.56
C ARG A 101 -15.53 1.41 -4.59
N ASN A 102 -15.73 1.82 -5.84
CA ASN A 102 -16.02 0.89 -6.93
C ASN A 102 -14.90 -0.16 -7.13
N VAL A 103 -13.64 0.27 -7.05
CA VAL A 103 -12.48 -0.65 -7.14
C VAL A 103 -12.52 -1.67 -6.00
N MET A 104 -12.71 -1.21 -4.77
CA MET A 104 -12.76 -2.07 -3.59
C MET A 104 -13.94 -3.05 -3.65
N ASP A 105 -15.14 -2.56 -3.93
CA ASP A 105 -16.36 -3.39 -3.97
C ASP A 105 -16.25 -4.48 -5.05
N THR A 106 -15.74 -4.13 -6.24
CA THR A 106 -15.62 -5.09 -7.35
C THR A 106 -14.56 -6.15 -7.06
N CYS A 107 -13.36 -5.74 -6.64
CA CYS A 107 -12.25 -6.67 -6.43
C CYS A 107 -12.49 -7.60 -5.22
N LEU A 108 -13.10 -7.08 -4.15
CA LEU A 108 -13.42 -7.88 -2.97
C LEU A 108 -14.60 -8.85 -3.21
N ALA A 109 -15.43 -8.59 -4.23
CA ALA A 109 -16.44 -9.53 -4.71
C ALA A 109 -15.86 -10.63 -5.63
N GLY A 110 -14.53 -10.66 -5.83
CA GLY A 110 -13.86 -11.63 -6.70
C GLY A 110 -13.77 -11.21 -8.17
N GLY A 111 -14.23 -9.99 -8.50
CA GLY A 111 -14.04 -9.39 -9.82
C GLY A 111 -12.62 -8.87 -10.01
N THR A 112 -12.31 -8.43 -11.24
CA THR A 112 -11.06 -7.73 -11.54
C THR A 112 -11.36 -6.50 -12.39
N LEU A 113 -10.54 -5.46 -12.22
CA LEU A 113 -10.66 -4.21 -12.96
C LEU A 113 -9.29 -3.83 -13.53
N SER A 114 -9.31 -3.29 -14.75
CA SER A 114 -8.16 -2.66 -15.37
C SER A 114 -8.64 -1.42 -16.10
N TYR A 115 -7.89 -0.34 -15.95
CA TYR A 115 -8.17 0.92 -16.62
C TYR A 115 -6.96 1.32 -17.46
N ARG A 116 -7.20 1.78 -18.67
CA ARG A 116 -6.20 2.38 -19.56
C ARG A 116 -6.54 3.85 -19.72
N ASP A 117 -5.53 4.71 -19.63
CA ASP A 117 -5.65 6.17 -19.80
C ASP A 117 -6.76 6.82 -18.95
N LYS A 118 -6.96 6.29 -17.73
CA LYS A 118 -7.94 6.83 -16.80
C LYS A 118 -7.46 8.16 -16.22
N ALA A 119 -8.11 9.23 -16.62
CA ALA A 119 -7.93 10.52 -15.99
C ALA A 119 -8.47 10.47 -14.55
N LEU A 120 -7.60 10.80 -13.58
CA LEU A 120 -7.93 11.06 -12.19
C LEU A 120 -7.43 12.45 -11.84
N VAL A 121 -8.30 13.29 -11.29
CA VAL A 121 -7.92 14.61 -10.80
C VAL A 121 -7.62 14.46 -9.31
N LEU A 122 -6.36 14.66 -8.96
CA LEU A 122 -5.89 14.61 -7.57
C LEU A 122 -5.53 16.04 -7.14
N LEU A 123 -6.10 16.47 -6.03
CA LEU A 123 -5.90 17.83 -5.51
C LEU A 123 -4.65 17.82 -4.64
N ARG A 124 -3.60 18.55 -4.99
CA ARG A 124 -2.38 18.57 -4.17
C ARG A 124 -2.53 19.40 -2.91
#